data_AF-A0A428N9L7-F1
#
_entry.id   AF-A0A428N9L7-F1
#
_cell.length_a   1.000
_cell.length_b   1.000
_cell.length_c   1.000
_cell.angle_alpha   90.00
_cell.angle_beta   90.00
_cell.angle_gamma   90.00
#
_symmetry.space_group_name_H-M   'P 1'
#
loop_
_entity.id
_entity.type
_entity.pdbx_description
1 polymer ?
#
loop_
_entity_poly.entity_id
_entity_poly.type
_entity_poly.pdbx_seq_one_letter_code
_entity_poly.pdbx_strand_id
1 'polypeptide(L)'
;MLSSTYQDVVEGVLALVERLEKAEQQFLQNYKEFLQTVEEGIGSVAYFYREGFEENGDRLFTQMMEGFDPISSDNMTMLYLFSQKKELGSEMQVFHEKVEKAKKIEELSSIEEKMEQLTSEFMPAFQRWKILVDNVAE
;
A
#
# COMPACT_ATOMS: atom_id res chain seq x y z
N MET A 1 -2.84 -45.21 21.48
CA MET A 1 -1.99 -45.20 20.27
C MET A 1 -2.78 -44.46 19.20
N LEU A 2 -2.46 -43.19 18.95
CA LEU A 2 -3.01 -42.51 17.77
C LEU A 2 -2.40 -43.21 16.53
N SER A 3 -3.23 -43.48 15.52
CA SER A 3 -2.81 -44.09 14.26
C SER A 3 -1.73 -43.23 13.59
N SER A 4 -0.70 -43.84 13.01
CA SER A 4 0.38 -43.17 12.23
C SER A 4 -0.18 -42.13 11.26
N THR A 5 -1.32 -42.43 10.63
CA THR A 5 -2.01 -41.54 9.68
C THR A 5 -2.48 -40.22 10.31
N TYR A 6 -2.82 -40.21 11.60
CA TYR A 6 -3.26 -39.00 12.29
C TYR A 6 -2.09 -38.06 12.60
N GLN A 7 -0.90 -38.63 12.83
CA GLN A 7 0.32 -37.87 13.11
C GLN A 7 0.86 -37.21 11.83
N ASP A 8 0.86 -37.94 10.71
CA ASP A 8 1.25 -37.41 9.40
C ASP A 8 0.35 -36.23 8.94
N VAL A 9 -0.96 -36.30 9.23
CA VAL A 9 -1.91 -35.22 8.90
C VAL A 9 -1.64 -33.97 9.74
N VAL A 10 -1.36 -34.13 11.03
CA VAL A 10 -1.07 -32.98 11.93
C VAL A 10 0.23 -32.30 11.53
N GLU A 11 1.30 -33.06 11.25
CA GLU A 11 2.56 -32.50 10.77
C GLU A 11 2.38 -31.77 9.42
N GLY A 12 1.58 -32.35 8.51
CA GLY A 12 1.24 -31.70 7.24
C GLY A 12 0.50 -30.37 7.41
N VAL A 13 -0.47 -30.30 8.33
CA VAL A 13 -1.22 -29.06 8.62
C VAL A 13 -0.31 -28.00 9.26
N LEU A 14 0.53 -28.37 10.22
CA LEU A 14 1.48 -27.45 10.85
C LEU A 14 2.44 -26.84 9.83
N ALA A 15 3.00 -27.67 8.94
CA ALA A 15 3.88 -27.19 7.88
C ALA A 15 3.18 -26.24 6.88
N LEU A 16 1.87 -26.40 6.65
CA LEU A 16 1.08 -25.48 5.82
C LEU A 16 0.85 -24.14 6.52
N VAL A 17 0.55 -24.16 7.82
CA VAL A 17 0.37 -22.93 8.63
C VAL A 17 1.66 -22.12 8.65
N GLU A 18 2.80 -22.74 8.94
CA GLU A 18 4.10 -22.03 8.95
C GLU A 18 4.45 -21.43 7.58
N ARG A 19 4.08 -22.09 6.49
CA ARG A 19 4.32 -21.57 5.13
C ARG A 19 3.45 -20.37 4.82
N LEU A 20 2.18 -20.42 5.25
CA LEU A 20 1.24 -19.32 5.08
C LEU A 20 1.72 -18.08 5.86
N GLU A 21 2.06 -18.25 7.14
CA GLU A 21 2.59 -17.15 7.98
C GLU A 21 3.84 -16.49 7.37
N LYS A 22 4.77 -17.30 6.84
CA LYS A 22 5.96 -16.78 6.16
C LYS A 22 5.61 -16.01 4.88
N ALA A 23 4.62 -16.47 4.11
CA ALA A 23 4.20 -15.78 2.91
C ALA A 23 3.52 -14.43 3.22
N GLU A 24 2.72 -14.38 4.28
CA GLU A 24 2.08 -13.16 4.78
C GLU A 24 3.12 -12.14 5.26
N GLN A 25 4.08 -12.57 6.06
CA GLN A 25 5.19 -11.71 6.51
C GLN A 25 6.01 -11.16 5.35
N GLN A 26 6.33 -12.02 4.36
CA GLN A 26 7.07 -11.57 3.18
C GLN A 26 6.26 -10.56 2.36
N PHE A 27 4.95 -10.77 2.21
CA PHE A 27 4.08 -9.83 1.51
C PHE A 27 4.06 -8.47 2.23
N LEU A 28 3.86 -8.46 3.55
CA LEU A 28 3.85 -7.24 4.35
C LEU A 28 5.18 -6.50 4.28
N GLN A 29 6.30 -7.22 4.34
CA GLN A 29 7.62 -6.63 4.23
C GLN A 29 7.84 -5.98 2.85
N ASN A 30 7.50 -6.67 1.77
CA ASN A 30 7.58 -6.11 0.42
C ASN A 30 6.68 -4.88 0.28
N TYR A 31 5.50 -4.91 0.90
CA TYR A 31 4.58 -3.79 0.85
C TYR A 31 5.10 -2.58 1.61
N LYS A 32 5.70 -2.76 2.78
CA LYS A 32 6.39 -1.69 3.53
C LYS A 32 7.50 -1.05 2.72
N GLU A 33 8.34 -1.85 2.08
CA GLU A 33 9.43 -1.37 1.23
C GLU A 33 8.91 -0.57 0.02
N PHE A 34 7.80 -1.03 -0.58
CA PHE A 34 7.11 -0.28 -1.62
C PHE A 34 6.58 1.07 -1.11
N LEU A 35 5.91 1.10 0.04
CA LEU A 35 5.44 2.35 0.65
C LEU A 35 6.63 3.29 0.95
N GLN A 36 7.72 2.78 1.49
CA GLN A 36 8.93 3.59 1.72
C GLN A 36 9.46 4.23 0.42
N THR A 37 9.48 3.47 -0.66
CA THR A 37 9.88 3.97 -1.99
C THR A 37 8.96 5.08 -2.48
N VAL A 38 7.64 4.92 -2.30
CA VAL A 38 6.64 5.94 -2.66
C VAL A 38 6.85 7.22 -1.84
N GLU A 39 7.09 7.10 -0.54
CA GLU A 39 7.35 8.25 0.35
C GLU A 39 8.53 9.11 -0.14
N GLU A 40 9.64 8.45 -0.48
CA GLU A 40 10.83 9.11 -1.01
C GLU A 40 10.54 9.78 -2.37
N GLY A 41 9.76 9.11 -3.22
CA GLY A 41 9.34 9.64 -4.50
C GLY A 41 8.42 10.86 -4.39
N ILE A 42 7.52 10.92 -3.39
CA ILE A 42 6.69 12.11 -3.14
C ILE A 42 7.56 13.35 -2.87
N GLY A 43 8.66 13.19 -2.14
CA GLY A 43 9.62 14.27 -1.92
C GLY A 43 10.18 14.83 -3.23
N SER A 44 10.46 13.95 -4.19
CA SER A 44 10.94 14.31 -5.53
C SER A 44 9.85 14.99 -6.38
N VAL A 45 8.60 14.52 -6.30
CA VAL A 45 7.45 15.17 -6.97
C VAL A 45 7.26 16.59 -6.44
N ALA A 46 7.25 16.78 -5.13
CA ALA A 46 7.12 18.09 -4.51
C ALA A 46 8.28 19.04 -4.88
N TYR A 47 9.49 18.50 -5.08
CA TYR A 47 10.62 19.25 -5.60
C TYR A 47 10.39 19.68 -7.05
N PHE A 48 9.96 18.77 -7.93
CA PHE A 48 9.68 19.10 -9.33
C PHE A 48 8.64 20.21 -9.47
N TYR A 49 7.55 20.13 -8.72
CA TYR A 49 6.52 21.18 -8.71
C TYR A 49 7.07 22.53 -8.25
N ARG A 50 7.87 22.58 -7.18
CA ARG A 50 8.48 23.84 -6.70
C ARG A 50 9.41 24.48 -7.72
N GLU A 51 10.13 23.66 -8.50
CA GLU A 51 11.07 24.13 -9.52
C GLU A 51 10.42 24.38 -10.89
N GLY A 52 9.10 24.21 -11.01
CA GLY A 52 8.37 24.40 -12.27
C GLY A 52 8.51 23.25 -13.27
N PHE A 53 9.05 22.10 -12.88
CA PHE A 53 9.15 20.89 -13.71
C PHE A 53 7.87 20.07 -13.66
N GLU A 54 6.75 20.68 -14.04
CA GLU A 54 5.40 20.12 -13.91
C GLU A 54 5.25 18.73 -14.55
N GLU A 55 5.60 18.58 -15.83
CA GLU A 55 5.49 17.30 -16.54
C GLU A 55 6.29 16.17 -15.88
N ASN A 56 7.46 16.49 -15.31
CA ASN A 56 8.30 15.51 -14.61
C ASN A 56 7.66 15.11 -13.27
N GLY A 57 7.08 16.07 -12.55
CA GLY A 57 6.33 15.84 -11.32
C GLY A 57 5.12 14.94 -11.57
N ASP A 58 4.30 15.27 -12.57
CA ASP A 58 3.11 14.51 -12.95
C ASP A 58 3.47 13.09 -13.33
N ARG A 59 4.43 12.93 -14.25
CA ARG A 59 4.85 11.59 -14.71
C ARG A 59 5.35 10.73 -13.55
N LEU A 60 6.20 11.27 -12.69
CA LEU A 60 6.71 10.51 -11.54
C LEU A 60 5.58 10.15 -10.58
N PHE A 61 4.69 11.08 -10.27
CA PHE A 61 3.59 10.84 -9.35
C PHE A 61 2.62 9.79 -9.88
N THR A 62 2.18 9.92 -11.13
CA THR A 62 1.29 8.95 -11.79
C THR A 62 1.92 7.56 -11.81
N GLN A 63 3.20 7.44 -12.19
CA GLN A 63 3.90 6.15 -12.18
C GLN A 63 3.94 5.49 -10.80
N MET A 64 4.13 6.28 -9.74
CA MET A 64 4.06 5.74 -8.37
C MET A 64 2.64 5.26 -8.02
N MET A 65 1.62 6.00 -8.43
CA MET A 65 0.22 5.64 -8.15
C MET A 65 -0.21 4.40 -8.92
N GLU A 66 0.25 4.21 -10.16
CA GLU A 66 0.06 2.97 -10.94
C GLU A 66 0.71 1.75 -10.25
N GLY A 67 1.78 1.97 -9.48
CA GLY A 67 2.40 0.91 -8.67
C GLY A 67 1.47 0.29 -7.64
N PHE A 68 0.36 0.95 -7.28
CA PHE A 68 -0.66 0.40 -6.39
C PHE A 68 -1.68 -0.52 -7.09
N ASP A 69 -1.72 -0.58 -8.42
CA ASP A 69 -2.69 -1.40 -9.16
C ASP A 69 -2.64 -2.90 -8.80
N PRO A 70 -1.46 -3.53 -8.70
CA PRO A 70 -1.38 -4.95 -8.34
C PRO A 70 -1.85 -5.25 -6.92
N ILE A 71 -1.90 -4.22 -6.06
CA ILE A 71 -2.23 -4.30 -4.64
C ILE A 71 -3.47 -3.45 -4.31
N SER A 72 -4.39 -3.35 -5.26
CA SER A 72 -5.65 -2.62 -5.09
C SER A 72 -6.48 -3.11 -3.91
N SER A 73 -7.52 -2.36 -3.54
CA SER A 73 -8.48 -2.78 -2.51
C SER A 73 -9.19 -4.10 -2.81
N ASP A 74 -9.20 -4.53 -4.08
CA ASP A 74 -9.80 -5.79 -4.52
C ASP A 74 -8.80 -6.96 -4.52
N ASN A 75 -7.52 -6.69 -4.24
CA ASN A 75 -6.52 -7.73 -4.13
C ASN A 75 -6.86 -8.66 -2.95
N MET A 76 -6.99 -9.96 -3.23
CA MET A 76 -7.39 -10.96 -2.23
C MET A 76 -6.43 -11.07 -1.05
N THR A 77 -5.13 -10.83 -1.26
CA THR A 77 -4.12 -10.84 -0.18
C THR A 77 -4.27 -9.60 0.69
N MET A 78 -4.48 -8.42 0.09
CA MET A 78 -4.77 -7.19 0.82
C MET A 78 -6.05 -7.31 1.65
N LEU A 79 -7.14 -7.80 1.05
CA LEU A 79 -8.38 -8.07 1.77
C LEU A 79 -8.14 -9.06 2.91
N TYR A 80 -7.46 -10.18 2.65
CA TYR A 80 -7.19 -11.18 3.67
C TYR A 80 -6.39 -10.60 4.86
N LEU A 81 -5.37 -9.78 4.60
CA LEU A 81 -4.50 -9.22 5.64
C LEU A 81 -5.15 -8.06 6.42
N PHE A 82 -5.88 -7.19 5.74
CA PHE A 82 -6.37 -5.93 6.32
C PHE A 82 -7.87 -5.92 6.64
N SER A 83 -8.70 -6.80 6.08
CA SER A 83 -10.14 -6.82 6.37
C SER A 83 -10.54 -7.60 7.62
N GLN A 84 -9.62 -8.36 8.23
CA GLN A 84 -9.88 -9.13 9.47
C GLN A 84 -10.28 -8.21 10.63
N LYS A 85 -9.77 -6.98 10.65
CA LYS A 85 -10.20 -5.92 11.56
C LYS A 85 -10.99 -4.90 10.78
N LYS A 86 -12.28 -4.73 11.09
CA LYS A 86 -13.21 -3.84 10.38
C LYS A 86 -12.65 -2.43 10.14
N GLU A 87 -11.93 -1.90 11.14
CA GLU A 87 -11.31 -0.57 11.09
C GLU A 87 -10.19 -0.49 10.03
N LEU A 88 -9.32 -1.50 9.96
CA LEU A 88 -8.24 -1.55 8.96
C LEU A 88 -8.78 -1.68 7.53
N GLY A 89 -9.84 -2.46 7.34
CA GLY A 89 -10.50 -2.60 6.05
C GLY A 89 -11.07 -1.27 5.55
N SER A 90 -11.70 -0.47 6.41
CA SER A 90 -12.19 0.85 6.03
C SER A 90 -11.06 1.83 5.71
N GLU A 91 -9.96 1.79 6.44
CA GLU A 91 -8.80 2.66 6.20
C GLU A 91 -8.10 2.33 4.88
N MET A 92 -8.01 1.03 4.56
CA MET A 92 -7.50 0.57 3.27
C MET A 92 -8.33 1.14 2.11
N GLN A 93 -9.67 1.06 2.20
CA GLN A 93 -10.57 1.60 1.18
C GLN A 93 -10.38 3.11 1.01
N VAL A 94 -10.38 3.87 2.11
CA VAL A 94 -10.16 5.33 2.08
C VAL A 94 -8.82 5.67 1.44
N PHE A 95 -7.76 4.93 1.77
CA PHE A 95 -6.45 5.15 1.17
C PHE A 95 -6.46 4.87 -0.34
N HIS A 96 -7.05 3.75 -0.79
CA HIS A 96 -7.14 3.44 -2.21
C HIS A 96 -7.99 4.45 -2.99
N GLU A 97 -9.06 5.01 -2.40
CA GLU A 97 -9.78 6.13 -3.01
C GLU A 97 -8.89 7.36 -3.22
N LYS A 98 -7.97 7.64 -2.28
CA LYS A 98 -6.99 8.72 -2.43
C LYS A 98 -5.94 8.41 -3.49
N VAL A 99 -5.52 7.17 -3.64
CA VAL A 99 -4.66 6.72 -4.74
C VAL A 99 -5.35 6.94 -6.09
N GLU A 100 -6.61 6.53 -6.24
CA GLU A 100 -7.36 6.72 -7.48
C GLU A 100 -7.56 8.20 -7.84
N LYS A 101 -7.79 9.05 -6.83
CA LYS A 101 -7.82 10.50 -7.03
C LYS A 101 -6.44 11.06 -7.42
N ALA A 102 -5.38 10.55 -6.80
CA ALA A 102 -4.00 10.98 -7.04
C ALA A 102 -3.51 10.65 -8.47
N LYS A 103 -3.98 9.56 -9.07
CA LYS A 103 -3.69 9.22 -10.48
C LYS A 103 -4.13 10.30 -11.48
N LYS A 104 -5.07 11.15 -11.09
CA LYS A 104 -5.63 12.21 -11.93
C LYS A 104 -4.99 13.57 -11.67
N ILE A 105 -3.81 13.61 -11.04
CA ILE A 105 -3.14 14.87 -10.70
C ILE A 105 -2.91 15.75 -11.95
N GLU A 106 -2.66 15.13 -13.10
CA GLU A 106 -2.41 15.82 -14.37
C GLU A 106 -3.65 16.57 -14.90
N GLU A 107 -4.84 16.22 -14.44
CA GLU A 107 -6.10 16.89 -14.81
C GLU A 107 -6.26 18.25 -14.09
N LEU A 108 -5.44 18.52 -13.06
CA LEU A 108 -5.45 19.79 -12.35
C LEU A 108 -4.82 20.92 -13.17
N SER A 109 -5.32 22.14 -12.95
CA SER A 109 -5.07 23.27 -13.84
C SER A 109 -3.79 24.05 -13.52
N SER A 110 -3.19 23.83 -12.35
CA SER A 110 -2.01 24.55 -11.90
C SER A 110 -1.13 23.74 -10.95
N ILE A 111 0.14 24.12 -10.87
CA ILE A 111 1.11 23.55 -9.92
C ILE A 111 0.65 23.77 -8.48
N GLU A 112 0.01 24.90 -8.17
CA GLU A 112 -0.52 25.20 -6.85
C GLU A 112 -1.61 24.20 -6.44
N GLU A 113 -2.55 23.90 -7.33
CA GLU A 113 -3.59 22.88 -7.09
C GLU A 113 -2.97 21.49 -6.91
N LYS A 114 -1.97 21.14 -7.73
CA LYS A 114 -1.26 19.85 -7.65
C LYS A 114 -0.52 19.70 -6.33
N MET A 115 0.18 20.76 -5.89
CA MET A 115 0.86 20.81 -4.61
C MET A 115 -0.13 20.72 -3.45
N GLU A 116 -1.27 21.41 -3.52
CA GLU A 116 -2.31 21.31 -2.50
C GLU A 116 -2.88 19.89 -2.40
N GLN A 117 -3.22 19.26 -3.54
CA GLN A 117 -3.67 17.86 -3.55
C GLN A 117 -2.62 16.93 -2.94
N LEU A 118 -1.35 17.14 -3.29
CA LEU A 118 -0.25 16.32 -2.79
C LEU A 118 -0.07 16.46 -1.27
N THR A 119 0.00 17.69 -0.75
CA THR A 119 0.37 17.95 0.65
C THR A 119 -0.80 17.92 1.62
N SER A 120 -1.99 18.34 1.16
CA SER A 120 -3.16 18.49 2.03
C SER A 120 -4.10 17.29 1.97
N GLU A 121 -4.05 16.50 0.89
CA GLU A 121 -4.91 15.33 0.75
C GLU A 121 -4.15 14.01 0.72
N PHE A 122 -3.23 13.84 -0.24
CA PHE A 122 -2.60 12.54 -0.46
C PHE A 122 -1.61 12.19 0.64
N MET A 123 -0.67 13.09 0.96
CA MET A 123 0.36 12.84 1.96
C MET A 123 -0.21 12.46 3.34
N PRO A 124 -1.21 13.17 3.91
CA PRO A 124 -1.77 12.77 5.19
C PRO A 124 -2.42 11.37 5.17
N ALA A 125 -3.15 11.05 4.09
CA ALA A 125 -3.77 9.72 3.93
C ALA A 125 -2.71 8.63 3.79
N PHE A 126 -1.67 8.88 3.00
CA PHE A 126 -0.54 7.99 2.81
C PHE A 126 0.21 7.71 4.12
N GLN A 127 0.55 8.76 4.88
CA GLN A 127 1.25 8.63 6.16
C GLN A 127 0.43 7.83 7.19
N ARG A 128 -0.88 8.11 7.26
CA ARG A 128 -1.80 7.36 8.12
C ARG A 128 -1.83 5.89 7.74
N TRP A 129 -1.94 5.58 6.45
CA TRP A 129 -1.97 4.22 5.96
C TRP A 129 -0.65 3.48 6.24
N LYS A 130 0.48 4.12 5.98
CA LYS A 130 1.82 3.57 6.27
C LYS A 130 1.95 3.14 7.74
N ILE A 131 1.54 4.00 8.68
CA ILE A 131 1.54 3.68 10.12
C ILE A 131 0.67 2.45 10.42
N LEU A 132 -0.49 2.32 9.79
CA LEU A 132 -1.37 1.17 10.00
C LEU A 132 -0.75 -0.12 9.47
N VAL A 133 -0.14 -0.07 8.28
CA VAL A 133 0.61 -1.19 7.71
C VAL A 133 1.78 -1.58 8.60
N ASP A 134 2.46 -0.60 9.20
CA ASP A 134 3.56 -0.85 10.11
C ASP A 134 3.16 -1.68 11.32
N ASN A 135 2.04 -1.32 11.95
CA ASN A 135 1.47 -2.02 13.11
C ASN A 135 0.90 -3.41 12.78
N VAL A 136 0.66 -3.74 11.50
CA VAL A 136 0.15 -5.07 11.09
C VAL A 136 1.28 -6.07 10.92
N ALA A 137 2.50 -5.61 10.62
CA ALA A 137 3.64 -6.50 10.42
C ALA A 137 4.58 -6.63 11.63
N GLU A 138 4.21 -6.05 12.78
CA GLU A 138 4.80 -6.32 14.09
C GLU A 138 4.09 -7.48 14.78
#